data_AF-A0A955IIG0-F1
#
_entry.id   AF-A0A955IIG0-F1
#
_cell.length_a   1.000
_cell.length_b   1.000
_cell.length_c   1.000
_cell.angle_alpha   90.00
_cell.angle_beta   90.00
_cell.angle_gamma   90.00
#
_symmetry.space_group_name_H-M   'P 1'
#
loop_
_entity.id
_entity.type
_entity.pdbx_description
1 polymer ?
#
loop_
_entity_poly.entity_id
_entity_poly.type
_entity_poly.pdbx_seq_one_letter_code
_entity_poly.pdbx_strand_id
1 'polypeptide(L)'
;MKQVLVRGVEPELLERLKAIAKRRGRSLQAELREMMATHAAMHDRSRAAAEATRIRAAISKASGRTRGPDSTEMLRELREGRWSR
;
A
#
# COMPACT_ATOMS: atom_id res chain seq x y z
N MET A 1 0.76 -10.04 -26.48
CA MET A 1 0.05 -8.79 -26.13
C MET A 1 -1.39 -9.12 -25.78
N LYS A 2 -1.91 -8.61 -24.66
CA LYS A 2 -3.32 -8.79 -24.28
C LYS A 2 -4.07 -7.48 -24.52
N GLN A 3 -5.29 -7.56 -25.03
CA GLN A 3 -6.12 -6.40 -25.36
C GLN A 3 -7.37 -6.39 -24.48
N VAL A 4 -7.82 -5.20 -24.09
CA VAL A 4 -9.04 -4.99 -23.31
C VAL A 4 -9.91 -4.00 -24.07
N LEU A 5 -11.15 -4.39 -24.34
CA LEU A 5 -12.17 -3.51 -24.93
C LEU A 5 -13.09 -3.00 -23.82
N VAL A 6 -13.15 -1.69 -23.66
CA VAL A 6 -14.09 -1.04 -22.73
C VAL A 6 -15.21 -0.43 -23.56
N ARG A 7 -16.45 -0.90 -23.33
CA ARG A 7 -17.66 -0.42 -24.01
C ARG A 7 -18.48 0.47 -23.08
N GLY A 8 -19.32 1.33 -23.66
CA GLY A 8 -20.22 2.20 -22.88
C GLY A 8 -19.50 3.29 -22.09
N VAL A 9 -18.38 3.79 -22.62
CA VAL A 9 -17.68 4.93 -22.01
C VAL A 9 -18.41 6.20 -22.43
N GLU A 10 -18.91 6.94 -21.44
CA GLU A 10 -19.53 8.25 -21.66
C GLU A 10 -18.59 9.18 -22.44
N PRO A 11 -19.07 9.89 -23.49
CA PRO A 11 -18.23 10.75 -24.31
C PRO A 11 -17.50 11.82 -23.49
N GLU A 12 -18.18 12.39 -22.50
CA GLU A 12 -17.62 13.40 -21.61
C GLU A 12 -16.46 12.85 -20.77
N LEU A 13 -16.58 11.62 -20.27
CA LEU A 13 -15.51 10.95 -19.54
C LEU A 13 -14.30 10.70 -20.45
N LEU A 14 -14.55 10.27 -21.69
CA LEU A 14 -13.49 10.03 -22.66
C LEU A 14 -12.68 11.31 -22.95
N GLU A 15 -13.36 12.45 -23.11
CA GLU A 15 -12.68 13.73 -23.35
C GLU A 15 -11.87 14.20 -22.14
N ARG A 16 -12.38 14.03 -20.91
CA ARG A 16 -11.59 14.32 -19.70
C ARG A 16 -10.32 13.46 -19.63
N LEU A 17 -10.43 12.17 -19.94
CA LEU A 17 -9.28 11.25 -19.94
C LEU A 17 -8.25 11.64 -21.02
N LYS A 18 -8.70 12.02 -22.22
CA LYS A 18 -7.82 12.55 -23.27
C LYS A 18 -7.11 13.83 -22.83
N ALA A 19 -7.81 14.76 -22.18
CA ALA A 19 -7.22 15.99 -21.66
C ALA A 19 -6.13 15.70 -20.61
N ILE A 20 -6.36 14.75 -19.72
CA ILE A 20 -5.37 14.31 -18.72
C ILE A 20 -4.14 13.72 -19.42
N ALA A 21 -4.34 12.83 -20.40
CA ALA A 21 -3.25 12.21 -21.15
C ALA A 21 -2.41 13.25 -21.91
N LYS A 22 -3.08 14.22 -22.57
CA LYS A 22 -2.44 15.34 -23.28
C LYS A 22 -1.59 16.19 -22.32
N ARG A 23 -2.14 16.55 -21.16
CA ARG A 23 -1.42 17.32 -20.12
C ARG A 23 -0.17 16.59 -19.62
N ARG A 24 -0.21 15.26 -19.58
CA ARG A 24 0.91 14.41 -19.16
C ARG A 24 1.87 14.03 -20.29
N GLY A 25 1.63 14.51 -21.52
CA GLY A 25 2.48 14.22 -22.69
C GLY A 25 2.45 12.75 -23.11
N ARG A 26 1.34 12.03 -22.83
CA ARG A 26 1.20 10.59 -23.11
C ARG A 26 0.00 10.31 -24.01
N SER A 27 0.02 9.16 -24.68
CA SER A 27 -1.18 8.65 -25.35
C SER A 27 -2.22 8.24 -24.32
N LEU A 28 -3.51 8.29 -24.68
CA LEU A 28 -4.60 7.86 -23.81
C LEU A 28 -4.40 6.41 -23.34
N GLN A 29 -3.99 5.51 -24.24
CA GLN A 29 -3.73 4.11 -23.89
C GLN A 29 -2.60 3.97 -22.87
N ALA A 30 -1.51 4.73 -23.02
CA ALA A 30 -0.39 4.70 -22.08
C ALA A 30 -0.81 5.22 -20.69
N GLU A 31 -1.62 6.28 -20.67
CA GLU A 31 -2.14 6.86 -19.43
C GLU A 31 -3.09 5.90 -18.72
N LEU A 32 -4.02 5.27 -19.44
CA LEU A 32 -4.93 4.27 -18.87
C LEU A 32 -4.17 3.06 -18.32
N ARG A 33 -3.13 2.59 -19.02
CA ARG A 33 -2.27 1.51 -18.53
C ARG A 33 -1.60 1.88 -17.21
N GLU A 34 -1.07 3.10 -17.10
CA GLU A 34 -0.41 3.59 -15.89
C GLU A 34 -1.40 3.71 -14.72
N MET A 35 -2.60 4.25 -14.98
CA MET A 35 -3.66 4.35 -13.98
C MET A 35 -4.08 2.97 -13.45
N MET A 36 -4.26 1.99 -14.34
CA MET A 36 -4.58 0.61 -13.97
C MET A 36 -3.47 -0.04 -13.15
N ALA A 37 -2.20 0.11 -13.57
CA ALA A 37 -1.05 -0.43 -12.84
C ALA A 37 -0.95 0.17 -11.43
N THR A 38 -1.14 1.49 -11.31
CA THR A 38 -1.12 2.20 -10.04
C THR A 38 -2.24 1.72 -9.11
N HIS A 39 -3.46 1.60 -9.61
CA HIS A 39 -4.60 1.15 -8.80
C HIS A 39 -4.46 -0.32 -8.39
N ALA A 40 -3.98 -1.19 -9.28
CA ALA A 40 -3.72 -2.59 -8.97
C ALA A 40 -2.67 -2.71 -7.84
N ALA A 41 -1.59 -1.93 -7.91
CA ALA A 41 -0.56 -1.90 -6.87
C ALA A 41 -1.08 -1.37 -5.53
N MET A 42 -1.99 -0.40 -5.52
CA MET A 42 -2.62 0.10 -4.30
C MET A 42 -3.51 -0.95 -3.62
N HIS A 43 -4.25 -1.75 -4.39
CA HIS A 43 -5.03 -2.86 -3.86
C HIS A 43 -4.17 -3.97 -3.26
N ASP A 44 -3.00 -4.21 -3.83
CA ASP A 44 -2.07 -5.22 -3.31
C ASP A 44 -1.42 -4.74 -2.00
N ARG A 45 -1.05 -3.46 -1.94
CA ARG A 45 -0.52 -2.85 -0.70
C ARG A 45 -1.55 -2.79 0.41
N SER A 46 -2.82 -2.51 0.11
CA SER A 46 -3.88 -2.53 1.14
C SER A 46 -4.12 -3.94 1.67
N ARG A 47 -4.05 -4.96 0.80
CA ARG A 47 -4.04 -6.36 1.22
C ARG A 47 -2.82 -6.71 2.07
N ALA A 48 -1.62 -6.29 1.68
CA ALA A 48 -0.40 -6.53 2.44
C ALA A 48 -0.44 -5.84 3.82
N ALA A 49 -0.97 -4.62 3.91
CA ALA A 49 -1.16 -3.90 5.17
C ALA A 49 -2.20 -4.57 6.08
N ALA A 50 -3.30 -5.07 5.51
CA ALA A 50 -4.30 -5.83 6.23
C ALA A 50 -3.72 -7.16 6.77
N GLU A 51 -2.91 -7.85 5.96
CA GLU A 51 -2.26 -9.10 6.37
C GLU A 51 -1.19 -8.86 7.44
N ALA A 52 -0.37 -7.81 7.31
CA ALA A 52 0.58 -7.42 8.35
C ALA A 52 -0.12 -7.03 9.67
N THR A 53 -1.33 -6.47 9.60
CA THR A 53 -2.15 -6.18 10.78
C THR A 53 -2.68 -7.45 11.42
N ARG A 54 -3.14 -8.42 10.62
CA ARG A 54 -3.58 -9.75 11.10
C ARG A 54 -2.45 -10.52 11.75
N ILE A 55 -1.27 -10.56 11.13
CA ILE A 55 -0.08 -11.22 11.68
C ILE A 55 0.33 -10.58 13.01
N ARG A 56 0.36 -9.24 13.09
CA ARG A 56 0.64 -8.54 14.36
C ARG A 56 -0.39 -8.86 15.45
N ALA A 57 -1.68 -8.90 15.10
CA ALA A 57 -2.73 -9.26 16.04
C ALA A 57 -2.62 -10.73 16.50
N ALA A 58 -2.27 -11.65 15.60
CA ALA A 58 -2.05 -13.06 15.91
C ALA A 58 -0.84 -13.25 16.83
N ILE A 59 0.28 -12.57 16.55
CA ILE A 59 1.48 -12.58 17.40
C ILE A 59 1.18 -11.97 18.77
N SER A 60 0.46 -10.85 18.85
CA SER A 60 0.09 -10.23 20.13
C SER A 60 -0.84 -11.13 20.96
N LYS A 61 -1.80 -11.81 20.33
CA LYS A 61 -2.66 -12.80 21.00
C LYS A 61 -1.89 -14.03 21.46
N ALA A 62 -0.99 -14.56 20.64
CA ALA A 62 -0.21 -15.76 20.96
C ALA A 62 0.87 -15.50 22.03
N SER A 63 1.43 -14.30 22.08
CA SER A 63 2.48 -13.94 23.04
C SER A 63 1.95 -13.47 24.40
N GLY A 64 0.63 -13.35 24.58
CA GLY A 64 0.01 -12.84 25.82
C GLY A 64 0.42 -11.41 26.18
N ARG A 65 1.18 -10.73 25.32
CA ARG A 65 1.75 -9.40 25.52
C ARG A 65 0.99 -8.42 24.65
N THR A 66 0.07 -7.69 25.28
CA THR A 66 -0.65 -6.56 24.68
C THR A 66 0.26 -5.35 24.47
N ARG A 67 1.43 -5.35 25.10
CA ARG A 67 2.44 -4.28 25.05
C ARG A 67 3.75 -4.95 24.65
N GLY A 68 4.35 -4.54 23.53
CA GLY A 68 5.75 -4.83 23.26
C GLY A 68 6.60 -4.35 24.45
N PRO A 69 7.83 -4.86 24.63
CA PRO A 69 8.70 -4.36 25.69
C PRO A 69 8.75 -2.83 25.60
N ASP A 70 8.48 -2.16 26.73
CA ASP A 70 8.47 -0.71 26.76
C ASP A 70 9.86 -0.24 26.34
N SER A 71 9.95 0.33 25.13
CA SER A 71 11.22 0.76 24.55
C SER A 71 11.95 1.74 25.47
N THR A 72 11.20 2.45 26.30
CA THR A 72 11.73 3.39 27.30
C THR A 72 12.45 2.68 28.44
N GLU A 73 11.95 1.51 28.86
CA GLU A 73 12.55 0.68 29.91
C GLU A 73 13.78 -0.07 29.38
N MET A 74 13.72 -0.59 28.15
CA MET A 74 14.88 -1.18 27.47
C MET A 74 16.04 -0.20 27.31
N LEU A 75 15.76 1.05 26.89
CA LEU A 75 16.79 2.09 26.78
C LEU A 75 17.37 2.49 28.14
N ARG A 76 16.56 2.41 29.21
CA ARG A 76 17.01 2.68 30.58
C ARG A 76 17.97 1.60 31.06
N GLU A 77 17.65 0.33 30.84
CA GLU A 77 18.51 -0.81 31.18
C GLU A 77 19.82 -0.81 30.38
N LEU A 78 19.76 -0.43 29.10
CA LEU A 78 20.94 -0.27 28.24
C LEU A 78 21.85 0.85 28.76
N ARG A 79 21.28 1.99 29.15
CA ARG A 79 22.03 3.12 29.74
C ARG A 79 22.62 2.77 31.10
N GLU A 80 21.91 1.96 31.89
CA GLU A 80 22.33 1.56 33.25
C GLU A 80 23.24 0.31 33.24
N GLY A 81 23.65 -0.17 32.05
CA GLY A 81 24.66 -1.22 31.90
C GLY A 81 24.24 -2.60 32.42
N ARG A 82 22.95 -2.83 32.69
CA ARG A 82 22.45 -4.09 33.27
C ARG A 82 22.26 -5.21 32.25
N TRP A 83 22.54 -4.94 30.97
CA TRP A 83 22.45 -5.92 29.89
C TRP A 83 23.79 -6.61 29.63
N SER A 84 24.33 -7.26 30.66
CA SER A 84 25.36 -8.30 30.50
C SER A 84 25.49 -9.10 31.80
N ARG A 85 24.75 -10.21 31.84
CA ARG A 85 25.18 -11.44 32.47
C ARG A 85 24.55 -12.62 31.75
#